data_AF-A0AB37WWW1-F1
#
_entry.id   AF-A0AB37WWW1-F1
#
_cell.length_a   1.000
_cell.length_b   1.000
_cell.length_c   1.000
_cell.angle_alpha   90.00
_cell.angle_beta   90.00
_cell.angle_gamma   90.00
#
_symmetry.space_group_name_H-M   'P 1'
#
loop_
_entity.id
_entity.type
_entity.pdbx_description
1 polymer ?
#
loop_
_entity_poly.entity_id
_entity_poly.type
_entity_poly.pdbx_seq_one_letter_code
_entity_poly.pdbx_strand_id
1 'polypeptide(L)'
;MDDPEFDTQTDLQTQSILLAAANHDIASLRNLLRNSSANVQDSETGFTPLHAAIAACEPDENDAKHTNGSTNGDLPEEGKDEMSSAVKTIKFLFENGAIWNDLDSNGETPGCIAHRLGLKELYELCVDAGVRAEMLLSRMEQYQLLGDDDSDEDDDEEDEVDEAAEDVEVVDISQEEAQGDESTENPNYLSSKLTFDRDRLLDDSSNGVMMEWETTLMRRSAELLVPTEGLRVMNVGHGMGIIDGILQDKKPKTHHIIEAHPDVIKRMKEQGWHEKPGVVIHEGRWQDIVPGLVEKGELFDAIYFDTFAEEYKALREFFTEHVIGLLDPAGGSDGEGGKFGFFNGMGADRQIVYDVYNKIVEFDLFEAGFDTEWETVAVPDLDEKGEWEGVRRKYWVLNEYKLPTCTFIG
;
A
#
# COMPACT_ATOMS: atom_id res chain seq x y z
N MET A 1 -13.77 -14.02 -51.32
CA MET A 1 -12.97 -14.57 -50.23
C MET A 1 -12.93 -13.44 -49.24
N ASP A 2 -13.98 -13.30 -48.45
CA ASP A 2 -14.07 -12.32 -47.38
C ASP A 2 -14.38 -13.17 -46.16
N ASP A 3 -13.30 -13.56 -45.47
CA ASP A 3 -13.37 -14.29 -44.23
C ASP A 3 -13.50 -13.26 -43.10
N PRO A 4 -14.62 -13.21 -42.37
CA PRO A 4 -14.81 -12.24 -41.29
C PRO A 4 -13.86 -12.44 -40.10
N GLU A 5 -13.04 -13.51 -40.08
CA GLU A 5 -11.98 -13.70 -39.07
C GLU A 5 -10.76 -12.76 -39.23
N PHE A 6 -10.71 -11.92 -40.27
CA PHE A 6 -9.57 -11.02 -40.54
C PHE A 6 -9.91 -9.52 -40.63
N ASP A 7 -11.10 -9.11 -40.18
CA ASP A 7 -11.45 -7.68 -40.12
C ASP A 7 -10.95 -7.09 -38.78
N THR A 8 -9.62 -6.96 -38.63
CA THR A 8 -9.06 -6.13 -37.56
C THR A 8 -9.36 -4.68 -37.90
N GLN A 9 -10.48 -4.18 -37.40
CA GLN A 9 -10.81 -2.77 -37.45
C GLN A 9 -9.79 -2.01 -36.58
N THR A 10 -8.65 -1.64 -37.16
CA THR A 10 -7.60 -0.90 -36.46
C THR A 10 -8.18 0.45 -36.02
N ASP A 11 -8.19 0.69 -34.71
CA ASP A 11 -8.56 2.00 -34.17
C ASP A 11 -7.43 3.00 -34.45
N LEU A 12 -7.51 3.66 -35.60
CA LEU A 12 -6.54 4.65 -36.05
C LEU A 12 -6.39 5.82 -35.09
N GLN A 13 -7.41 6.14 -34.29
CA GLN A 13 -7.34 7.23 -33.32
C GLN A 13 -6.42 6.85 -32.15
N THR A 14 -6.68 5.70 -31.53
CA THR A 14 -5.82 5.14 -30.46
C THR A 14 -4.39 4.97 -30.95
N GLN A 15 -4.18 4.35 -32.11
CA GLN A 15 -2.83 4.18 -32.68
C GLN A 15 -2.10 5.50 -32.90
N SER A 16 -2.81 6.55 -33.32
CA SER A 16 -2.20 7.88 -33.53
C SER A 16 -1.76 8.51 -32.22
N ILE A 17 -2.53 8.32 -31.13
CA ILE A 17 -2.19 8.84 -29.80
C ILE A 17 -0.99 8.08 -29.23
N LEU A 18 -1.01 6.74 -29.28
CA LEU A 18 0.09 5.91 -28.80
C LEU A 18 1.38 6.21 -29.56
N LEU A 19 1.31 6.36 -30.89
CA LEU A 19 2.47 6.73 -31.70
C LEU A 19 3.01 8.13 -31.33
N ALA A 20 2.13 9.10 -31.09
CA ALA A 20 2.56 10.43 -30.65
C ALA A 20 3.20 10.38 -29.25
N ALA A 21 2.69 9.54 -28.35
CA ALA A 21 3.25 9.33 -27.02
C ALA A 21 4.64 8.65 -27.07
N ALA A 22 4.78 7.59 -27.87
CA ALA A 22 6.05 6.89 -28.06
C ALA A 22 7.13 7.78 -28.70
N ASN A 23 6.76 8.72 -29.56
CA ASN A 23 7.68 9.70 -30.14
C ASN A 23 7.90 10.95 -29.25
N HIS A 24 7.30 10.99 -28.05
CA HIS A 24 7.31 12.15 -27.15
C HIS A 24 6.87 13.47 -27.83
N ASP A 25 5.95 13.38 -28.81
CA ASP A 25 5.44 14.52 -29.57
C ASP A 25 4.24 15.18 -28.86
N ILE A 26 4.55 16.02 -27.88
CA ILE A 26 3.56 16.78 -27.11
C ILE A 26 2.68 17.67 -28.01
N ALA A 27 3.19 18.16 -29.15
CA ALA A 27 2.42 19.01 -30.04
C ALA A 27 1.29 18.22 -30.73
N SER A 28 1.59 17.00 -31.18
CA SER A 28 0.59 16.08 -31.72
C SER A 28 -0.36 15.60 -30.63
N LEU A 29 0.14 15.16 -29.47
CA LEU A 29 -0.69 14.72 -28.34
C LEU A 29 -1.70 15.80 -27.94
N ARG A 30 -1.27 17.07 -27.82
CA ARG A 30 -2.17 18.18 -27.48
C ARG A 30 -3.32 18.36 -28.47
N ASN A 31 -3.14 18.02 -29.74
CA ASN A 31 -4.23 18.11 -30.71
C ASN A 31 -5.13 16.87 -30.66
N LEU A 32 -4.54 15.69 -30.49
CA LEU A 32 -5.26 14.43 -30.46
C LEU A 32 -6.13 14.26 -29.21
N LEU A 33 -5.65 14.68 -28.04
CA LEU A 33 -6.38 14.60 -26.77
C LEU A 33 -7.53 15.62 -26.65
N ARG A 34 -7.72 16.54 -27.60
CA ARG A 34 -8.85 17.50 -27.55
C ARG A 34 -10.22 16.84 -27.67
N ASN A 35 -10.28 15.69 -28.37
CA ASN A 35 -11.52 14.96 -28.64
C ASN A 35 -11.33 13.48 -28.32
N SER A 36 -10.45 13.16 -27.37
CA SER A 36 -10.08 11.80 -27.00
C SER A 36 -9.58 11.77 -25.56
N SER A 37 -9.33 10.59 -25.03
CA SER A 37 -8.86 10.40 -23.66
C SER A 37 -7.36 10.10 -23.64
N ALA A 38 -6.68 10.49 -22.56
CA ALA A 38 -5.31 10.05 -22.28
C ALA A 38 -5.26 8.58 -21.82
N ASN A 39 -6.42 7.95 -21.62
CA ASN A 39 -6.62 6.56 -21.18
C ASN A 39 -7.08 5.64 -22.32
N VAL A 40 -6.94 6.05 -23.58
CA VAL A 40 -7.17 5.12 -24.70
C VAL A 40 -6.23 3.92 -24.57
N GLN A 41 -6.73 2.74 -24.88
CA GLN A 41 -5.97 1.51 -24.72
C GLN A 41 -5.94 0.72 -26.02
N ASP A 42 -4.74 0.28 -26.41
CA ASP A 42 -4.58 -0.61 -27.55
C ASP A 42 -5.14 -2.00 -27.25
N SER A 43 -6.03 -2.49 -28.12
CA SER A 43 -6.75 -3.75 -27.91
C SER A 43 -5.87 -5.00 -27.97
N GLU A 44 -4.67 -4.92 -28.55
CA GLU A 44 -3.77 -6.07 -28.67
C GLU A 44 -2.78 -6.13 -27.49
N THR A 45 -2.17 -5.00 -27.17
CA THR A 45 -1.09 -4.88 -26.17
C THR A 45 -1.57 -4.44 -24.80
N GLY A 46 -2.76 -3.83 -24.69
CA GLY A 46 -3.21 -3.16 -23.47
C GLY A 46 -2.45 -1.85 -23.21
N PHE A 47 -1.64 -1.36 -24.15
CA PHE A 47 -0.86 -0.15 -23.92
C PHE A 47 -1.76 1.08 -23.89
N THR A 48 -1.55 1.90 -22.88
CA THR A 48 -2.03 3.29 -22.83
C THR A 48 -0.94 4.23 -23.37
N PRO A 49 -1.25 5.51 -23.63
CA PRO A 49 -0.24 6.51 -23.96
C PRO A 49 0.93 6.58 -22.96
N LEU A 50 0.69 6.34 -21.66
CA LEU A 50 1.76 6.27 -20.65
C LEU A 50 2.66 5.04 -20.86
N HIS A 51 2.09 3.86 -21.08
CA HIS A 51 2.86 2.66 -21.42
C HIS A 51 3.73 2.91 -22.65
N ALA A 52 3.15 3.45 -23.72
CA ALA A 52 3.86 3.73 -24.97
C ALA A 52 5.00 4.75 -24.80
N ALA A 53 4.77 5.84 -24.05
CA ALA A 53 5.79 6.86 -23.79
C ALA A 53 6.99 6.32 -22.99
N ILE A 54 6.74 5.44 -22.02
CA ILE A 54 7.79 4.85 -21.17
C ILE A 54 8.51 3.72 -21.91
N ALA A 55 7.79 2.83 -22.58
CA ALA A 55 8.36 1.70 -23.32
C ALA A 55 9.28 2.18 -24.46
N ALA A 56 8.99 3.34 -25.06
CA ALA A 56 9.86 3.94 -26.09
C ALA A 56 11.26 4.34 -25.58
N CYS A 57 11.47 4.42 -24.26
CA CYS A 57 12.76 4.70 -23.64
C CYS A 57 13.58 3.43 -23.33
N GLU A 58 13.19 2.26 -23.85
CA GLU A 58 13.94 1.03 -23.69
C GLU A 58 15.37 1.19 -24.26
N PRO A 59 16.42 0.97 -23.45
CA PRO A 59 17.79 1.10 -23.93
C PRO A 59 18.13 0.01 -24.94
N ASP A 60 18.83 0.37 -26.02
CA ASP A 60 19.33 -0.59 -27.01
C ASP A 60 20.18 -1.69 -26.34
N GLU A 61 20.05 -2.95 -26.80
CA GLU A 61 20.76 -4.12 -26.24
C GLU A 61 22.31 -3.95 -26.19
N ASN A 62 22.87 -3.02 -26.96
CA ASN A 62 24.29 -2.72 -26.97
C ASN A 62 24.75 -1.84 -25.79
N ASP A 63 23.86 -1.06 -25.19
CA ASP A 63 24.15 -0.17 -24.06
C ASP A 63 23.99 -0.87 -22.69
N ALA A 64 23.19 -1.95 -22.64
CA ALA A 64 22.94 -2.73 -21.42
C ALA A 64 24.17 -3.48 -20.85
N LYS A 65 25.28 -3.60 -21.61
CA LYS A 65 26.50 -4.27 -21.15
C LYS A 65 27.41 -3.40 -20.27
N HIS A 66 27.09 -2.12 -20.07
CA HIS A 66 27.96 -1.19 -19.35
C HIS A 66 27.44 -0.65 -18.01
N THR A 67 26.25 -1.03 -17.55
CA THR A 67 25.62 -0.38 -16.38
C THR A 67 25.28 -1.33 -15.23
N ASN A 68 26.25 -2.09 -14.74
CA ASN A 68 26.21 -2.47 -13.32
C ASN A 68 26.66 -1.26 -12.48
N GLY A 69 25.72 -0.39 -12.13
CA GLY A 69 25.87 0.62 -11.07
C GLY A 69 26.06 2.08 -11.48
N SER A 70 25.68 2.51 -12.68
CA SER A 70 25.66 3.94 -13.01
C SER A 70 24.30 4.55 -12.68
N THR A 71 24.24 5.26 -11.54
CA THR A 71 23.25 6.31 -11.29
C THR A 71 23.26 7.33 -12.43
N ASN A 72 22.10 7.93 -12.75
CA ASN A 72 21.76 8.85 -13.86
C ASN A 72 22.71 10.03 -14.21
N GLY A 73 23.99 10.02 -13.85
CA GLY A 73 24.95 11.10 -14.08
C GLY A 73 25.62 11.12 -15.47
N ASP A 74 25.83 9.96 -16.10
CA ASP A 74 26.71 9.83 -17.29
C ASP A 74 26.01 9.23 -18.52
N LEU A 75 24.80 9.70 -18.84
CA LEU A 75 24.22 9.46 -20.17
C LEU A 75 24.90 10.37 -21.23
N PRO A 76 25.12 9.89 -22.47
CA PRO A 76 25.48 10.73 -23.61
C PRO A 76 24.50 11.90 -23.78
N GLU A 77 24.92 13.04 -24.35
CA GLU A 77 24.03 14.22 -24.51
C GLU A 77 22.71 13.89 -25.23
N GLU A 78 22.73 12.99 -26.22
CA GLU A 78 21.52 12.54 -26.95
C GLU A 78 20.52 11.83 -26.02
N GLY A 79 20.98 10.96 -25.11
CA GLY A 79 20.10 10.27 -24.15
C GLY A 79 19.55 11.19 -23.05
N LYS A 80 20.20 12.33 -22.78
CA LYS A 80 19.69 13.35 -21.84
C LYS A 80 18.53 14.14 -22.44
N ASP A 81 18.60 14.47 -23.74
CA ASP A 81 17.53 15.18 -24.43
C ASP A 81 16.30 14.29 -24.65
N GLU A 82 16.49 12.99 -24.89
CA GLU A 82 15.43 12.00 -24.99
C GLU A 82 14.70 11.80 -23.65
N MET A 83 15.44 11.55 -22.56
CA MET A 83 14.86 11.45 -21.21
C MET A 83 14.08 12.71 -20.82
N SER A 84 14.62 13.90 -21.14
CA SER A 84 13.94 15.18 -20.89
C SER A 84 12.61 15.30 -21.66
N SER A 85 12.53 14.74 -22.87
CA SER A 85 11.32 14.73 -23.69
C SER A 85 10.29 13.73 -23.16
N ALA A 86 10.74 12.54 -22.72
CA ALA A 86 9.91 11.55 -22.06
C ALA A 86 9.28 12.11 -20.76
N VAL A 87 10.08 12.73 -19.89
CA VAL A 87 9.61 13.37 -18.65
C VAL A 87 8.51 14.39 -18.92
N LYS A 88 8.70 15.26 -19.91
CA LYS A 88 7.68 16.27 -20.27
C LYS A 88 6.41 15.63 -20.82
N THR A 89 6.54 14.56 -21.60
CA THR A 89 5.42 13.83 -22.18
C THR A 89 4.59 13.15 -21.10
N ILE A 90 5.25 12.46 -20.15
CA ILE A 90 4.57 11.78 -19.04
C ILE A 90 3.84 12.78 -18.14
N LYS A 91 4.48 13.91 -17.80
CA LYS A 91 3.81 14.99 -17.05
C LYS A 91 2.59 15.53 -17.79
N PHE A 92 2.73 15.77 -19.10
CA PHE A 92 1.61 16.23 -19.93
C PHE A 92 0.47 15.21 -19.96
N LEU A 93 0.76 13.91 -20.05
CA LEU A 93 -0.26 12.86 -20.00
C LEU A 93 -0.98 12.84 -18.65
N PHE A 94 -0.26 12.90 -17.52
CA PHE A 94 -0.89 13.01 -16.20
C PHE A 94 -1.75 14.27 -16.04
N GLU A 95 -1.29 15.41 -16.57
CA GLU A 95 -2.08 16.66 -16.59
C GLU A 95 -3.37 16.54 -17.44
N ASN A 96 -3.48 15.55 -18.32
CA ASN A 96 -4.67 15.26 -19.13
C ASN A 96 -5.40 13.99 -18.65
N GLY A 97 -5.23 13.61 -17.38
CA GLY A 97 -6.01 12.53 -16.74
C GLY A 97 -5.52 11.12 -17.01
N ALA A 98 -4.26 10.94 -17.44
CA ALA A 98 -3.71 9.60 -17.65
C ALA A 98 -3.64 8.79 -16.34
N ILE A 99 -4.09 7.53 -16.36
CA ILE A 99 -4.15 6.64 -15.20
C ILE A 99 -2.79 5.95 -14.99
N TRP A 100 -2.26 6.03 -13.77
CA TRP A 100 -0.91 5.59 -13.43
C TRP A 100 -0.78 4.06 -13.21
N ASN A 101 -1.91 3.39 -12.93
CA ASN A 101 -2.00 1.98 -12.55
C ASN A 101 -2.77 1.11 -13.56
N ASP A 102 -3.12 1.62 -14.74
CA ASP A 102 -3.69 0.80 -15.82
C ASP A 102 -2.77 -0.37 -16.13
N LEU A 103 -3.36 -1.53 -16.41
CA LEU A 103 -2.61 -2.75 -16.73
C LEU A 103 -2.56 -2.99 -18.24
N ASP A 104 -1.38 -3.31 -18.75
CA ASP A 104 -1.21 -3.86 -20.09
C ASP A 104 -1.63 -5.35 -20.15
N SER A 105 -1.56 -5.95 -21.33
CA SER A 105 -1.87 -7.38 -21.54
C SER A 105 -0.93 -8.34 -20.79
N ASN A 106 0.19 -7.87 -20.25
CA ASN A 106 1.12 -8.63 -19.40
C ASN A 106 0.88 -8.42 -17.91
N GLY A 107 -0.09 -7.58 -17.54
CA GLY A 107 -0.34 -7.19 -16.15
C GLY A 107 0.73 -6.24 -15.58
N GLU A 108 1.44 -5.49 -16.41
CA GLU A 108 2.35 -4.42 -16.02
C GLU A 108 1.62 -3.07 -16.04
N THR A 109 1.91 -2.21 -15.06
CA THR A 109 1.53 -0.79 -15.13
C THR A 109 2.61 0.01 -15.87
N PRO A 110 2.36 1.28 -16.26
CA PRO A 110 3.39 2.14 -16.84
C PRO A 110 4.65 2.22 -15.96
N GLY A 111 4.49 2.29 -14.64
CA GLY A 111 5.63 2.30 -13.74
C GLY A 111 6.27 0.92 -13.51
N CYS A 112 5.56 -0.20 -13.69
CA CYS A 112 6.21 -1.52 -13.77
C CYS A 112 7.21 -1.57 -14.93
N ILE A 113 6.83 -1.08 -16.11
CA ILE A 113 7.73 -0.97 -17.26
C ILE A 113 8.91 -0.05 -16.93
N ALA A 114 8.66 1.14 -16.36
CA ALA A 114 9.73 2.06 -15.98
C ALA A 114 10.73 1.44 -14.99
N HIS A 115 10.23 0.69 -14.01
CA HIS A 115 11.05 -0.01 -13.02
C HIS A 115 11.90 -1.09 -13.67
N ARG A 116 11.28 -1.96 -14.49
CA ARG A 116 11.96 -3.05 -15.20
C ARG A 116 13.06 -2.55 -16.14
N LEU A 117 12.84 -1.40 -16.78
CA LEU A 117 13.82 -0.75 -17.66
C LEU A 117 14.87 0.08 -16.89
N GLY A 118 14.77 0.20 -15.56
CA GLY A 118 15.69 0.99 -14.75
C GLY A 118 15.54 2.52 -14.90
N LEU A 119 14.42 2.99 -15.44
CA LEU A 119 14.13 4.39 -15.74
C LEU A 119 13.66 5.14 -14.47
N LYS A 120 14.58 5.33 -13.51
CA LYS A 120 14.27 5.85 -12.17
C LYS A 120 13.46 7.15 -12.15
N GLU A 121 13.78 8.10 -13.02
CA GLU A 121 13.07 9.39 -13.05
C GLU A 121 11.61 9.21 -13.52
N LEU A 122 11.38 8.36 -14.52
CA LEU A 122 10.03 8.10 -15.02
C LEU A 122 9.22 7.26 -14.03
N TYR A 123 9.89 6.32 -13.35
CA TYR A 123 9.31 5.54 -12.27
C TYR A 123 8.78 6.44 -11.15
N GLU A 124 9.60 7.36 -10.65
CA GLU A 124 9.20 8.30 -9.60
C GLU A 124 8.03 9.20 -10.02
N LEU A 125 7.94 9.60 -11.30
CA LEU A 125 6.78 10.34 -11.79
C LEU A 125 5.48 9.53 -11.69
N CYS A 126 5.55 8.21 -11.93
CA CYS A 126 4.40 7.31 -11.80
C CYS A 126 4.03 7.11 -10.33
N VAL A 127 5.02 6.91 -9.45
CA VAL A 127 4.80 6.83 -8.00
C VAL A 127 4.17 8.13 -7.48
N ASP A 128 4.72 9.28 -7.84
CA ASP A 128 4.18 10.58 -7.41
C ASP A 128 2.77 10.82 -7.96
N ALA A 129 2.44 10.30 -9.15
CA ALA A 129 1.09 10.35 -9.69
C ALA A 129 0.12 9.50 -8.87
N GLY A 130 0.51 8.28 -8.49
CA GLY A 130 -0.27 7.43 -7.60
C GLY A 130 -0.54 8.09 -6.26
N VAL A 131 0.48 8.64 -5.61
CA VAL A 131 0.33 9.38 -4.35
C VAL A 131 -0.64 10.55 -4.49
N ARG A 132 -0.54 11.35 -5.56
CA ARG A 132 -1.46 12.48 -5.78
C ARG A 132 -2.91 12.01 -5.96
N ALA A 133 -3.12 10.93 -6.71
CA ALA A 133 -4.45 10.38 -6.95
C ALA A 133 -5.09 9.90 -5.63
N GLU A 134 -4.34 9.11 -4.85
CA GLU A 134 -4.76 8.56 -3.56
C GLU A 134 -5.06 9.66 -2.53
N MET A 135 -4.19 10.67 -2.42
CA MET A 135 -4.42 11.81 -1.52
C MET A 135 -5.66 12.62 -1.91
N LEU A 136 -5.92 12.78 -3.21
CA LEU A 136 -7.12 13.48 -3.70
C LEU A 136 -8.39 12.69 -3.38
N LEU A 137 -8.39 11.39 -3.66
CA LEU A 137 -9.51 10.48 -3.37
C LEU A 137 -9.85 10.45 -1.88
N SER A 138 -8.83 10.29 -1.02
CA SER A 138 -8.98 10.36 0.43
C SER A 138 -9.65 11.67 0.91
N ARG A 139 -9.31 12.82 0.28
CA ARG A 139 -9.94 14.12 0.60
C ARG A 139 -11.36 14.23 0.05
N MET A 140 -11.65 13.64 -1.11
CA MET A 140 -12.98 13.63 -1.69
C MET A 140 -13.97 12.77 -0.88
N GLU A 141 -13.54 11.60 -0.40
CA GLU A 141 -14.33 10.77 0.51
C GLU A 141 -14.67 11.52 1.80
N GLN A 142 -13.70 12.24 2.37
CA GLN A 142 -13.94 13.12 3.53
C GLN A 142 -14.95 14.23 3.22
N TYR A 143 -14.92 14.80 2.02
CA TYR A 143 -15.85 15.85 1.59
C TYR A 143 -17.27 15.31 1.41
N GLN A 144 -17.43 14.08 0.91
CA GLN A 144 -18.73 13.41 0.81
C GLN A 144 -19.32 13.11 2.19
N LEU A 145 -18.50 12.68 3.16
CA LEU A 145 -18.92 12.48 4.55
C LEU A 145 -19.43 13.76 5.23
N LEU A 146 -18.90 14.94 4.87
CA LEU A 146 -19.35 16.23 5.41
C LEU A 146 -20.65 16.75 4.77
N GLY A 147 -21.10 16.16 3.66
CA GLY A 147 -22.34 16.55 2.97
C GLY A 147 -23.60 15.84 3.47
N ASP A 148 -23.44 14.76 4.25
CA ASP A 148 -24.56 13.90 4.71
C ASP A 148 -24.91 14.09 6.20
N ASP A 149 -24.20 14.96 6.93
CA ASP A 149 -24.38 15.17 8.37
C ASP A 149 -24.57 16.68 8.68
N ASP A 150 -25.67 17.26 8.17
CA ASP A 150 -26.47 18.35 8.77
C ASP A 150 -27.33 19.07 7.70
N SER A 151 -28.61 18.71 7.58
CA SER A 151 -29.68 19.70 7.26
C SER A 151 -31.08 19.10 7.48
N ASP A 152 -31.44 18.92 8.76
CA ASP A 152 -32.83 19.17 9.17
C ASP A 152 -32.92 20.67 9.52
N GLU A 153 -33.28 21.53 8.56
CA GLU A 153 -34.11 22.74 8.79
C GLU A 153 -34.45 23.41 7.44
N ASP A 154 -35.75 23.64 7.24
CA ASP A 154 -36.34 24.38 6.13
C ASP A 154 -35.71 25.79 5.97
N ASP A 155 -35.32 26.17 4.75
CA ASP A 155 -35.66 27.49 4.19
C ASP A 155 -35.47 27.53 2.67
N ASP A 156 -36.52 27.98 1.99
CA ASP A 156 -36.59 28.28 0.55
C ASP A 156 -35.68 29.48 0.20
N GLU A 157 -34.55 29.31 -0.48
CA GLU A 157 -34.01 30.32 -1.41
C GLU A 157 -33.37 29.63 -2.64
N GLU A 158 -33.90 29.96 -3.82
CA GLU A 158 -33.34 29.62 -5.13
C GLU A 158 -32.00 30.34 -5.33
N ASP A 159 -30.88 29.63 -5.24
CA ASP A 159 -29.61 30.07 -5.81
C ASP A 159 -29.18 29.08 -6.90
N GLU A 160 -29.28 29.53 -8.16
CA GLU A 160 -28.68 28.91 -9.33
C GLU A 160 -27.16 28.88 -9.15
N VAL A 161 -26.60 27.72 -8.84
CA VAL A 161 -25.16 27.47 -8.97
C VAL A 161 -24.94 26.73 -10.28
N ASP A 162 -24.29 27.42 -11.22
CA ASP A 162 -23.88 26.90 -12.52
C ASP A 162 -23.23 25.50 -12.40
N GLU A 163 -23.91 24.49 -12.97
CA GLU A 163 -23.33 23.18 -13.28
C GLU A 163 -22.25 23.37 -14.36
N ALA A 164 -21.01 23.54 -13.92
CA ALA A 164 -19.82 23.41 -14.75
C ALA A 164 -18.78 22.55 -14.03
N ALA A 165 -19.17 21.31 -13.71
CA ALA A 165 -18.27 20.22 -13.39
C ALA A 165 -18.53 19.10 -14.42
N GLU A 166 -18.20 19.38 -15.69
CA GLU A 166 -18.07 18.32 -16.70
C GLU A 166 -16.76 17.56 -16.45
N ASP A 167 -16.90 16.25 -16.26
CA ASP A 167 -15.91 15.19 -16.43
C ASP A 167 -14.53 15.39 -15.80
N VAL A 168 -14.44 15.15 -14.49
CA VAL A 168 -13.25 14.50 -13.94
C VAL A 168 -13.68 13.10 -13.53
N GLU A 169 -13.44 12.11 -14.41
CA GLU A 169 -13.43 10.70 -14.01
C GLU A 169 -12.26 10.52 -13.04
N VAL A 170 -12.54 10.66 -11.75
CA VAL A 170 -11.61 10.24 -10.70
C VAL A 170 -11.80 8.74 -10.57
N VAL A 171 -10.89 7.97 -11.17
CA VAL A 171 -10.88 6.52 -11.06
C VAL A 171 -10.48 6.18 -9.63
N ASP A 172 -11.48 5.82 -8.85
CA ASP A 172 -11.35 5.14 -7.57
C ASP A 172 -10.55 3.85 -7.79
N ILE A 173 -9.44 3.69 -7.05
CA ILE A 173 -8.56 2.50 -7.13
C ILE A 173 -9.34 1.21 -6.79
N SER A 174 -10.57 1.33 -6.27
CA SER A 174 -11.44 0.20 -5.96
C SER A 174 -12.45 -0.19 -7.05
N GLN A 175 -12.65 0.58 -8.14
CA GLN A 175 -13.85 0.41 -8.99
C GLN A 175 -13.69 -0.24 -10.37
N GLU A 176 -12.50 -0.54 -10.87
CA GLU A 176 -12.37 -1.34 -12.12
C GLU A 176 -12.05 -2.82 -11.85
N GLU A 177 -13.13 -3.62 -11.76
CA GLU A 177 -13.25 -5.07 -12.04
C GLU A 177 -12.19 -6.06 -11.50
N ALA A 178 -11.64 -5.83 -10.30
CA ALA A 178 -11.32 -6.93 -9.40
C ALA A 178 -12.37 -6.97 -8.29
N GLN A 179 -13.35 -7.87 -8.36
CA GLN A 179 -14.18 -8.18 -7.19
C GLN A 179 -13.21 -8.47 -6.03
N GLY A 180 -13.22 -7.60 -5.01
CA GLY A 180 -12.48 -7.80 -3.77
C GLY A 180 -12.74 -9.22 -3.24
N ASP A 181 -11.76 -9.81 -2.57
CA ASP A 181 -11.98 -11.14 -2.01
C ASP A 181 -12.96 -11.04 -0.84
N GLU A 182 -14.22 -11.43 -1.04
CA GLU A 182 -15.25 -11.36 0.01
C GLU A 182 -14.79 -12.09 1.28
N SER A 183 -13.97 -13.14 1.19
CA SER A 183 -13.43 -13.85 2.37
C SER A 183 -12.50 -13.00 3.22
N THR A 184 -11.88 -11.95 2.66
CA THR A 184 -11.04 -10.99 3.39
C THR A 184 -11.81 -9.77 3.90
N GLU A 185 -13.14 -9.76 3.79
CA GLU A 185 -13.96 -8.81 4.53
C GLU A 185 -13.97 -9.20 6.02
N ASN A 186 -13.83 -8.22 6.91
CA ASN A 186 -13.70 -8.44 8.35
C ASN A 186 -14.77 -9.39 8.95
N PRO A 187 -16.08 -9.25 8.66
CA PRO A 187 -17.09 -10.18 9.18
C PRO A 187 -16.92 -11.61 8.68
N ASN A 188 -16.52 -11.78 7.42
CA ASN A 188 -16.34 -13.09 6.81
C ASN A 188 -15.11 -13.77 7.39
N TYR A 189 -13.97 -13.05 7.48
CA TYR A 189 -12.76 -13.53 8.13
C TYR A 189 -13.02 -13.95 9.58
N LEU A 190 -13.66 -13.12 10.41
CA LEU A 190 -13.92 -13.43 11.82
C LEU A 190 -14.89 -14.61 12.02
N SER A 191 -15.67 -14.95 10.99
CA SER A 191 -16.56 -16.11 10.97
C SER A 191 -15.92 -17.36 10.35
N SER A 192 -14.78 -17.20 9.69
CA SER A 192 -14.08 -18.26 9.00
C SER A 192 -13.47 -19.27 9.97
N LYS A 193 -13.12 -20.45 9.45
CA LYS A 193 -12.37 -21.45 10.21
C LYS A 193 -10.91 -21.37 9.83
N LEU A 194 -10.04 -21.23 10.84
CA LEU A 194 -8.60 -21.17 10.58
C LEU A 194 -7.95 -22.55 10.54
N THR A 195 -6.99 -22.70 9.64
CA THR A 195 -6.09 -23.84 9.57
C THR A 195 -4.72 -23.42 10.07
N PHE A 196 -4.30 -24.01 11.18
CA PHE A 196 -2.97 -23.80 11.75
C PHE A 196 -2.06 -24.94 11.31
N ASP A 197 -1.06 -24.62 10.50
CA ASP A 197 0.05 -25.49 10.19
C ASP A 197 1.29 -25.07 10.99
N ARG A 198 2.41 -25.72 10.71
CA ARG A 198 3.67 -25.44 11.40
C ARG A 198 4.20 -24.03 11.06
N ASP A 199 4.12 -23.68 9.80
CA ASP A 199 4.76 -22.54 9.16
C ASP A 199 3.77 -21.48 8.69
N ARG A 200 2.46 -21.74 8.76
CA ARG A 200 1.42 -20.86 8.24
C ARG A 200 0.11 -20.94 9.01
N LEU A 201 -0.64 -19.84 8.92
CA LEU A 201 -2.03 -19.71 9.34
C LEU A 201 -2.86 -19.31 8.12
N LEU A 202 -3.87 -20.10 7.79
CA LEU A 202 -4.74 -19.85 6.65
C LEU A 202 -6.19 -19.69 7.09
N ASP A 203 -6.95 -18.85 6.37
CA ASP A 203 -8.40 -18.79 6.47
C ASP A 203 -9.06 -19.98 5.72
N ASP A 204 -10.40 -20.03 5.71
CA ASP A 204 -11.15 -21.10 5.05
C ASP A 204 -11.03 -21.08 3.51
N SER A 205 -10.64 -19.93 2.98
CA SER A 205 -10.43 -19.65 1.56
C SER A 205 -8.96 -19.79 1.16
N SER A 206 -8.12 -20.30 2.08
CA SER A 206 -6.68 -20.52 1.89
C SER A 206 -5.87 -19.23 1.68
N ASN A 207 -6.36 -18.08 2.13
CA ASN A 207 -5.57 -16.86 2.20
C ASN A 207 -4.54 -16.96 3.33
N GLY A 208 -3.34 -16.45 3.07
CA GLY A 208 -2.26 -16.38 4.07
C GLY A 208 -2.57 -15.31 5.10
N VAL A 209 -2.98 -15.71 6.30
CA VAL A 209 -3.27 -14.80 7.42
C VAL A 209 -1.99 -14.42 8.16
N MET A 210 -1.06 -15.38 8.29
CA MET A 210 0.23 -15.19 8.96
C MET A 210 1.19 -16.29 8.52
N MET A 211 2.47 -15.96 8.27
CA MET A 211 3.46 -16.91 7.74
C MET A 211 4.81 -16.85 8.49
N GLU A 212 5.51 -17.99 8.60
CA GLU A 212 6.79 -18.10 9.34
C GLU A 212 7.92 -17.27 8.71
N TRP A 213 7.91 -17.04 7.39
CA TRP A 213 8.96 -16.27 6.70
C TRP A 213 9.10 -14.84 7.25
N GLU A 214 8.03 -14.26 7.81
CA GLU A 214 8.00 -12.92 8.40
C GLU A 214 8.77 -12.83 9.74
N THR A 215 9.16 -13.97 10.33
CA THR A 215 9.83 -14.04 11.64
C THR A 215 11.04 -13.10 11.74
N THR A 216 11.81 -12.93 10.67
CA THR A 216 12.97 -12.02 10.67
C THR A 216 12.56 -10.56 10.72
N LEU A 217 11.46 -10.20 10.05
CA LEU A 217 10.91 -8.84 10.05
C LEU A 217 10.37 -8.51 11.44
N MET A 218 9.53 -9.39 12.00
CA MET A 218 8.97 -9.23 13.34
C MET A 218 10.04 -9.16 14.43
N ARG A 219 11.10 -9.97 14.31
CA ARG A 219 12.24 -9.90 15.23
C ARG A 219 12.90 -8.53 15.18
N ARG A 220 13.12 -7.99 13.97
CA ARG A 220 13.73 -6.68 13.81
C ARG A 220 12.84 -5.56 14.36
N SER A 221 11.53 -5.63 14.12
CA SER A 221 10.55 -4.70 14.72
C SER A 221 10.61 -4.73 16.25
N ALA A 222 10.56 -5.92 16.86
CA ALA A 222 10.65 -6.06 18.31
C ALA A 222 11.99 -5.55 18.90
N GLU A 223 13.10 -5.70 18.17
CA GLU A 223 14.39 -5.15 18.59
C GLU A 223 14.42 -3.62 18.61
N LEU A 224 13.78 -2.98 17.63
CA LEU A 224 13.73 -1.52 17.50
C LEU A 224 12.74 -0.88 18.47
N LEU A 225 11.57 -1.52 18.65
CA LEU A 225 10.51 -1.06 19.53
C LEU A 225 10.80 -1.36 21.00
N VAL A 226 11.40 -2.52 21.30
CA VAL A 226 11.66 -2.99 22.68
C VAL A 226 13.16 -3.34 22.86
N PRO A 227 14.02 -2.32 22.91
CA PRO A 227 15.46 -2.52 23.03
C PRO A 227 15.91 -2.94 24.45
N THR A 228 15.07 -2.69 25.47
CA THR A 228 15.35 -2.99 26.88
C THR A 228 14.24 -3.82 27.53
N GLU A 229 14.53 -4.45 28.68
CA GLU A 229 13.53 -5.20 29.45
C GLU A 229 12.62 -4.27 30.26
N GLY A 230 11.41 -4.74 30.60
CA GLY A 230 10.52 -4.04 31.53
C GLY A 230 9.68 -2.90 30.92
N LEU A 231 9.68 -2.75 29.60
CA LEU A 231 8.77 -1.85 28.89
C LEU A 231 7.32 -2.38 28.92
N ARG A 232 6.34 -1.49 28.84
CA ARG A 232 4.91 -1.83 28.64
C ARG A 232 4.64 -1.90 27.15
N VAL A 233 4.15 -3.03 26.67
CA VAL A 233 4.00 -3.28 25.24
C VAL A 233 2.55 -3.64 24.92
N MET A 234 2.07 -3.19 23.78
CA MET A 234 0.79 -3.60 23.21
C MET A 234 1.00 -4.15 21.80
N ASN A 235 0.38 -5.29 21.51
CA ASN A 235 0.27 -5.85 20.17
C ASN A 235 -1.21 -5.93 19.76
N VAL A 236 -1.50 -5.63 18.50
CA VAL A 236 -2.84 -5.74 17.90
C VAL A 236 -2.74 -6.74 16.75
N GLY A 237 -3.35 -7.91 16.94
CA GLY A 237 -3.23 -9.07 16.06
C GLY A 237 -2.18 -10.07 16.56
N HIS A 238 -2.63 -11.19 17.14
CA HIS A 238 -1.75 -12.23 17.67
C HIS A 238 -1.25 -13.18 16.57
N GLY A 239 -2.14 -13.53 15.64
CA GLY A 239 -1.87 -14.48 14.56
C GLY A 239 -1.29 -15.81 15.08
N MET A 240 -0.05 -16.11 14.70
CA MET A 240 0.64 -17.33 15.14
C MET A 240 1.38 -17.18 16.49
N GLY A 241 1.45 -15.97 17.05
CA GLY A 241 2.17 -15.63 18.27
C GLY A 241 3.68 -15.42 18.08
N ILE A 242 4.12 -15.13 16.85
CA ILE A 242 5.54 -14.95 16.51
C ILE A 242 6.07 -13.66 17.16
N ILE A 243 5.50 -12.50 16.81
CA ILE A 243 5.89 -11.21 17.39
C ILE A 243 5.70 -11.21 18.90
N ASP A 244 4.55 -11.68 19.41
CA ASP A 244 4.29 -11.72 20.85
C ASP A 244 5.28 -12.63 21.58
N GLY A 245 5.70 -13.75 20.97
CA GLY A 245 6.72 -14.61 21.53
C GLY A 245 8.04 -13.85 21.72
N ILE A 246 8.45 -13.10 20.70
CA ILE A 246 9.67 -12.29 20.73
C ILE A 246 9.56 -11.15 21.73
N LEU A 247 8.43 -10.44 21.77
CA LEU A 247 8.16 -9.37 22.73
C LEU A 247 8.18 -9.92 24.17
N GLN A 248 7.56 -11.06 24.41
CA GLN A 248 7.53 -11.67 25.74
C GLN A 248 8.92 -12.11 26.22
N ASP A 249 9.80 -12.55 25.31
CA ASP A 249 11.20 -12.88 25.63
C ASP A 249 12.00 -11.65 26.10
N LYS A 250 11.56 -10.44 25.75
CA LYS A 250 12.09 -9.17 26.28
C LYS A 250 11.64 -8.86 27.71
N LYS A 251 10.84 -9.72 28.34
CA LYS A 251 10.33 -9.56 29.72
C LYS A 251 9.66 -8.20 29.95
N PRO A 252 8.60 -7.88 29.21
CA PRO A 252 7.87 -6.64 29.39
C PRO A 252 7.26 -6.56 30.78
N LYS A 253 7.04 -5.34 31.28
CA LYS A 253 6.33 -5.11 32.56
C LYS A 253 4.85 -5.48 32.42
N THR A 254 4.25 -5.11 31.29
CA THR A 254 2.91 -5.53 30.87
C THR A 254 2.94 -5.79 29.36
N HIS A 255 2.16 -6.76 28.92
CA HIS A 255 2.06 -7.17 27.52
C HIS A 255 0.59 -7.34 27.16
N HIS A 256 0.02 -6.31 26.53
CA HIS A 256 -1.38 -6.32 26.13
C HIS A 256 -1.46 -6.89 24.72
N ILE A 257 -2.30 -7.90 24.50
CA ILE A 257 -2.50 -8.53 23.20
C ILE A 257 -3.98 -8.43 22.88
N ILE A 258 -4.32 -7.72 21.80
CA ILE A 258 -5.70 -7.62 21.28
C ILE A 258 -5.84 -8.62 20.14
N GLU A 259 -6.81 -9.53 20.25
CA GLU A 259 -7.07 -10.54 19.22
C GLU A 259 -8.58 -10.73 19.05
N ALA A 260 -9.03 -10.72 17.80
CA ALA A 260 -10.45 -10.74 17.44
C ALA A 260 -10.93 -12.13 17.02
N HIS A 261 -10.07 -12.94 16.40
CA HIS A 261 -10.48 -14.19 15.79
C HIS A 261 -10.66 -15.31 16.84
N PRO A 262 -11.86 -15.93 16.97
CA PRO A 262 -12.15 -16.92 18.01
C PRO A 262 -11.19 -18.12 18.04
N ASP A 263 -10.81 -18.65 16.87
CA ASP A 263 -9.85 -19.77 16.78
C ASP A 263 -8.44 -19.40 17.28
N VAL A 264 -7.97 -18.17 17.02
CA VAL A 264 -6.67 -17.69 17.53
C VAL A 264 -6.73 -17.54 19.05
N ILE A 265 -7.77 -16.90 19.58
CA ILE A 265 -7.98 -16.74 21.04
C ILE A 265 -8.00 -18.10 21.74
N LYS A 266 -8.71 -19.08 21.16
CA LYS A 266 -8.76 -20.43 21.70
C LYS A 266 -7.37 -21.07 21.75
N ARG A 267 -6.60 -20.98 20.66
CA ARG A 267 -5.22 -21.47 20.61
C ARG A 267 -4.31 -20.76 21.61
N MET A 268 -4.44 -19.44 21.76
CA MET A 268 -3.70 -18.66 22.77
C MET A 268 -3.93 -19.22 24.18
N LYS A 269 -5.19 -19.49 24.53
CA LYS A 269 -5.56 -20.07 25.83
C LYS A 269 -4.98 -21.48 26.00
N GLU A 270 -5.09 -22.33 24.98
CA GLU A 270 -4.52 -23.69 25.00
C GLU A 270 -2.99 -23.71 25.15
N GLN A 271 -2.30 -22.69 24.62
CA GLN A 271 -0.86 -22.51 24.76
C GLN A 271 -0.43 -21.81 26.06
N GLY A 272 -1.39 -21.46 26.94
CA GLY A 272 -1.12 -20.84 28.23
C GLY A 272 -0.72 -19.36 28.16
N TRP A 273 -1.04 -18.65 27.07
CA TRP A 273 -0.72 -17.21 26.96
C TRP A 273 -1.29 -16.38 28.10
N HIS A 274 -2.53 -16.67 28.49
CA HIS A 274 -3.23 -16.03 29.61
C HIS A 274 -2.56 -16.24 30.99
N GLU A 275 -1.63 -17.20 31.11
CA GLU A 275 -0.89 -17.48 32.34
C GLU A 275 0.52 -16.87 32.36
N LYS A 276 0.98 -16.31 31.23
CA LYS A 276 2.32 -15.74 31.11
C LYS A 276 2.43 -14.46 31.95
N PRO A 277 3.58 -14.21 32.61
CA PRO A 277 3.77 -13.02 33.44
C PRO A 277 3.56 -11.73 32.65
N GLY A 278 2.72 -10.83 33.17
CA GLY A 278 2.46 -9.52 32.59
C GLY A 278 1.52 -9.52 31.38
N VAL A 279 1.10 -10.69 30.87
CA VAL A 279 0.22 -10.78 29.69
C VAL A 279 -1.23 -10.45 30.07
N VAL A 280 -1.87 -9.60 29.26
CA VAL A 280 -3.29 -9.28 29.31
C VAL A 280 -3.87 -9.50 27.93
N ILE A 281 -4.79 -10.45 27.79
CA ILE A 281 -5.47 -10.74 26.52
C ILE A 281 -6.79 -9.98 26.49
N HIS A 282 -7.00 -9.21 25.42
CA HIS A 282 -8.27 -8.57 25.10
C HIS A 282 -8.92 -9.31 23.94
N GLU A 283 -10.08 -9.91 24.21
CA GLU A 283 -10.82 -10.74 23.24
C GLU A 283 -11.84 -9.86 22.51
N GLY A 284 -11.60 -9.57 21.23
CA GLY A 284 -12.48 -8.75 20.42
C GLY A 284 -11.72 -7.92 19.38
N ARG A 285 -12.48 -7.17 18.58
CA ARG A 285 -11.91 -6.26 17.58
C ARG A 285 -11.23 -5.09 18.28
N TRP A 286 -10.14 -4.60 17.71
CA TRP A 286 -9.41 -3.48 18.30
C TRP A 286 -10.28 -2.22 18.35
N GLN A 287 -11.15 -2.02 17.35
CA GLN A 287 -12.11 -0.93 17.26
C GLN A 287 -13.03 -0.85 18.50
N ASP A 288 -13.34 -2.00 19.12
CA ASP A 288 -14.21 -2.07 20.31
C ASP A 288 -13.42 -1.97 21.63
N ILE A 289 -12.13 -2.37 21.62
CA ILE A 289 -11.30 -2.48 22.82
C ILE A 289 -10.48 -1.22 23.09
N VAL A 290 -9.86 -0.68 22.04
CA VAL A 290 -8.90 0.41 22.10
C VAL A 290 -9.48 1.69 22.70
N PRO A 291 -10.70 2.14 22.35
CA PRO A 291 -11.31 3.31 22.99
C PRO A 291 -11.38 3.17 24.52
N GLY A 292 -11.72 1.98 25.02
CA GLY A 292 -11.78 1.71 26.45
C GLY A 292 -10.41 1.65 27.14
N LEU A 293 -9.32 1.43 26.41
CA LEU A 293 -7.95 1.55 26.94
C LEU A 293 -7.53 3.02 27.04
N VAL A 294 -7.86 3.82 26.03
CA VAL A 294 -7.64 5.28 26.02
C VAL A 294 -8.39 5.93 27.18
N GLU A 295 -9.67 5.60 27.38
CA GLU A 295 -10.48 6.14 28.49
C GLU A 295 -9.90 5.81 29.88
N LYS A 296 -9.23 4.67 30.02
CA LYS A 296 -8.56 4.27 31.27
C LYS A 296 -7.21 4.96 31.47
N GLY A 297 -6.69 5.66 30.45
CA GLY A 297 -5.37 6.26 30.46
C GLY A 297 -4.25 5.22 30.45
N GLU A 298 -4.48 4.05 29.82
CA GLU A 298 -3.42 3.08 29.59
C GLU A 298 -2.40 3.68 28.62
N LEU A 299 -1.12 3.58 28.99
CA LEU A 299 -0.01 4.10 28.20
C LEU A 299 1.04 3.00 28.00
N PHE A 300 1.58 2.94 26.78
CA PHE A 300 2.54 1.93 26.35
C PHE A 300 3.84 2.57 25.87
N ASP A 301 4.94 1.88 26.15
CA ASP A 301 6.27 2.25 25.69
C ASP A 301 6.53 1.72 24.26
N ALA A 302 5.80 0.67 23.86
CA ALA A 302 5.82 0.17 22.49
C ALA A 302 4.45 -0.35 22.04
N ILE A 303 4.07 -0.04 20.80
CA ILE A 303 2.86 -0.56 20.15
C ILE A 303 3.26 -1.22 18.83
N TYR A 304 2.77 -2.44 18.58
CA TYR A 304 2.87 -3.12 17.29
C TYR A 304 1.47 -3.41 16.73
N PHE A 305 1.28 -3.18 15.44
CA PHE A 305 0.01 -3.40 14.75
C PHE A 305 0.21 -4.31 13.53
N ASP A 306 -0.46 -5.46 13.54
CA ASP A 306 -0.34 -6.47 12.49
C ASP A 306 -1.63 -7.30 12.42
N THR A 307 -2.65 -6.70 11.80
CA THR A 307 -3.98 -7.28 11.65
C THR A 307 -4.18 -7.87 10.26
N PHE A 308 -5.22 -8.70 10.11
CA PHE A 308 -5.63 -9.28 8.83
C PHE A 308 -7.07 -8.86 8.49
N ALA A 309 -7.41 -8.87 7.20
CA ALA A 309 -8.76 -8.51 6.70
C ALA A 309 -9.18 -7.07 7.06
N GLU A 310 -8.24 -6.13 6.90
CA GLU A 310 -8.40 -4.70 7.15
C GLU A 310 -7.79 -3.91 5.98
N GLU A 311 -8.41 -2.80 5.62
CA GLU A 311 -7.92 -1.89 4.58
C GLU A 311 -6.96 -0.83 5.17
N TYR A 312 -6.26 -0.10 4.30
CA TYR A 312 -5.36 0.99 4.71
C TYR A 312 -6.04 2.00 5.65
N LYS A 313 -7.33 2.30 5.40
CA LYS A 313 -8.13 3.21 6.23
C LYS A 313 -8.15 2.81 7.71
N ALA A 314 -8.17 1.51 8.01
CA ALA A 314 -8.17 1.02 9.38
C ALA A 314 -6.81 1.25 10.07
N LEU A 315 -5.69 1.01 9.37
CA LEU A 315 -4.36 1.35 9.88
C LEU A 315 -4.24 2.85 10.13
N ARG A 316 -4.73 3.68 9.19
CA ARG A 316 -4.74 5.13 9.31
C ARG A 316 -5.52 5.59 10.54
N GLU A 317 -6.77 5.15 10.68
CA GLU A 317 -7.61 5.44 11.85
C GLU A 317 -6.91 5.02 13.15
N PHE A 318 -6.27 3.85 13.17
CA PHE A 318 -5.57 3.36 14.35
C PHE A 318 -4.48 4.34 14.80
N PHE A 319 -3.61 4.81 13.90
CA PHE A 319 -2.54 5.72 14.30
C PHE A 319 -2.99 7.19 14.46
N THR A 320 -4.00 7.66 13.71
CA THR A 320 -4.49 9.04 13.84
C THR A 320 -5.32 9.24 15.10
N GLU A 321 -6.17 8.27 15.46
CA GLU A 321 -7.14 8.42 16.54
C GLU A 321 -6.72 7.77 17.86
N HIS A 322 -5.92 6.70 17.80
CA HIS A 322 -5.71 5.85 18.98
C HIS A 322 -4.26 5.75 19.45
N VAL A 323 -3.29 5.58 18.55
CA VAL A 323 -1.87 5.52 18.95
C VAL A 323 -1.48 6.79 19.70
N ILE A 324 -1.98 7.96 19.28
CA ILE A 324 -1.75 9.24 19.96
C ILE A 324 -2.20 9.25 21.44
N GLY A 325 -3.24 8.49 21.80
CA GLY A 325 -3.78 8.40 23.15
C GLY A 325 -3.18 7.27 23.99
N LEU A 326 -2.49 6.31 23.34
CA LEU A 326 -1.95 5.11 23.97
C LEU A 326 -0.43 5.09 24.06
N LEU A 327 0.27 5.80 23.19
CA LEU A 327 1.74 5.82 23.19
C LEU A 327 2.24 6.81 24.23
N ASP A 328 3.13 6.37 25.12
CA ASP A 328 3.61 7.22 26.22
C ASP A 328 4.65 8.24 25.71
N PRO A 329 4.38 9.56 25.72
CA PRO A 329 5.32 10.57 25.23
C PRO A 329 6.58 10.70 26.10
N ALA A 330 6.58 10.16 27.32
CA ALA A 330 7.74 10.11 28.21
C ALA A 330 8.17 8.65 28.52
N GLY A 331 7.66 7.69 27.75
CA GLY A 331 8.03 6.28 27.83
C GLY A 331 9.37 5.99 27.15
N GLY A 332 9.56 4.75 26.74
CA GLY A 332 10.81 4.29 26.13
C GLY A 332 11.88 3.93 27.17
N SER A 333 13.10 3.67 26.72
CA SER A 333 14.16 3.13 27.60
C SER A 333 14.80 4.19 28.49
N ASP A 334 14.92 5.41 27.96
CA ASP A 334 15.60 6.55 28.54
C ASP A 334 14.69 7.80 28.63
N GLY A 335 13.38 7.63 28.46
CA GLY A 335 12.39 8.73 28.48
C GLY A 335 12.30 9.48 27.14
N GLU A 336 12.72 8.85 26.05
CA GLU A 336 12.69 9.37 24.68
C GLU A 336 11.30 9.36 24.03
N GLY A 337 10.31 8.78 24.70
CA GLY A 337 8.97 8.54 24.16
C GLY A 337 8.81 7.10 23.67
N GLY A 338 7.57 6.65 23.67
CA GLY A 338 7.20 5.34 23.16
C GLY A 338 7.37 5.25 21.64
N LYS A 339 7.44 4.02 21.13
CA LYS A 339 7.59 3.75 19.70
C LYS A 339 6.41 2.95 19.15
N PHE A 340 5.99 3.28 17.94
CA PHE A 340 4.96 2.56 17.20
C PHE A 340 5.59 1.89 15.98
N GLY A 341 5.18 0.66 15.68
CA GLY A 341 5.51 -0.03 14.44
C GLY A 341 4.36 -0.88 13.97
N PHE A 342 4.39 -1.27 12.71
CA PHE A 342 3.35 -2.10 12.10
C PHE A 342 3.93 -3.00 11.01
N PHE A 343 3.18 -4.03 10.62
CA PHE A 343 3.47 -4.78 9.41
C PHE A 343 3.08 -3.94 8.18
N ASN A 344 4.07 -3.56 7.39
CA ASN A 344 3.91 -2.71 6.22
C ASN A 344 3.83 -3.56 4.95
N GLY A 345 2.65 -4.16 4.71
CA GLY A 345 2.37 -5.07 3.60
C GLY A 345 1.51 -4.50 2.47
N MET A 346 1.02 -3.27 2.59
CA MET A 346 0.03 -2.72 1.65
C MET A 346 0.61 -2.56 0.24
N GLY A 347 -0.01 -3.19 -0.75
CA GLY A 347 0.45 -3.15 -2.15
C GLY A 347 1.72 -3.96 -2.42
N ALA A 348 2.17 -4.82 -1.50
CA ALA A 348 3.40 -5.59 -1.66
C ALA A 348 3.31 -6.73 -2.71
N ASP A 349 2.16 -6.92 -3.34
CA ASP A 349 1.99 -7.72 -4.55
C ASP A 349 2.47 -6.99 -5.82
N ARG A 350 2.80 -5.68 -5.73
CA ARG A 350 3.35 -4.90 -6.84
C ARG A 350 4.21 -3.72 -6.38
N GLN A 351 5.48 -3.69 -6.82
CA GLN A 351 6.48 -2.70 -6.39
C GLN A 351 6.01 -1.23 -6.43
N ILE A 352 5.37 -0.81 -7.53
CA ILE A 352 4.90 0.58 -7.65
C ILE A 352 3.77 0.92 -6.66
N VAL A 353 2.86 -0.02 -6.41
CA VAL A 353 1.75 0.19 -5.47
C VAL A 353 2.32 0.23 -4.05
N TYR A 354 3.24 -0.66 -3.72
CA TYR A 354 3.98 -0.62 -2.45
C TYR A 354 4.68 0.71 -2.22
N ASP A 355 5.38 1.24 -3.22
CA ASP A 355 6.09 2.52 -3.10
C ASP A 355 5.14 3.73 -2.99
N VAL A 356 3.96 3.65 -3.62
CA VAL A 356 2.88 4.64 -3.45
C VAL A 356 2.36 4.61 -2.02
N TYR A 357 1.99 3.44 -1.50
CA TYR A 357 1.48 3.32 -0.12
C TYR A 357 2.53 3.68 0.94
N ASN A 358 3.82 3.39 0.71
CA ASN A 358 4.91 3.82 1.58
C ASN A 358 4.97 5.35 1.74
N LYS A 359 4.80 6.10 0.63
CA LYS A 359 4.75 7.57 0.68
C LYS A 359 3.47 8.07 1.36
N ILE A 360 2.32 7.45 1.07
CA ILE A 360 1.03 7.83 1.66
C ILE A 360 1.05 7.64 3.17
N VAL A 361 1.47 6.47 3.65
CA VAL A 361 1.51 6.19 5.09
C VAL A 361 2.50 7.10 5.81
N GLU A 362 3.64 7.43 5.19
CA GLU A 362 4.58 8.40 5.74
C GLU A 362 3.96 9.80 5.87
N PHE A 363 3.20 10.27 4.86
CA PHE A 363 2.48 11.55 4.95
C PHE A 363 1.41 11.53 6.05
N ASP A 364 0.58 10.48 6.10
CA ASP A 364 -0.50 10.39 7.09
C ASP A 364 0.05 10.26 8.52
N LEU A 365 1.14 9.52 8.72
CA LEU A 365 1.85 9.45 10.00
C LEU A 365 2.42 10.81 10.41
N PHE A 366 2.99 11.55 9.48
CA PHE A 366 3.48 12.91 9.73
C PHE A 366 2.34 13.87 10.09
N GLU A 367 1.22 13.81 9.36
CA GLU A 367 -0.01 14.57 9.70
C GLU A 367 -0.55 14.21 11.10
N ALA A 368 -0.43 12.94 11.50
CA ALA A 368 -0.79 12.45 12.84
C ALA A 368 0.19 12.82 13.96
N GLY A 369 1.34 13.44 13.63
CA GLY A 369 2.33 13.89 14.60
C GLY A 369 3.47 12.91 14.86
N PHE A 370 3.77 12.01 13.91
CA PHE A 370 4.89 11.06 14.00
C PHE A 370 5.99 11.33 12.97
N ASP A 371 7.25 11.24 13.39
CA ASP A 371 8.38 10.99 12.50
C ASP A 371 8.49 9.47 12.27
N THR A 372 8.83 9.07 11.04
CA THR A 372 8.98 7.66 10.66
C THR A 372 10.40 7.37 10.19
N GLU A 373 11.09 6.46 10.89
CA GLU A 373 12.35 5.89 10.42
C GLU A 373 12.09 4.59 9.66
N TRP A 374 12.65 4.48 8.45
CA TRP A 374 12.53 3.31 7.60
C TRP A 374 13.82 2.50 7.55
N GLU A 375 13.75 1.21 7.91
CA GLU A 375 14.82 0.25 7.65
C GLU A 375 14.44 -0.66 6.48
N THR A 376 15.33 -0.78 5.48
CA THR A 376 15.11 -1.70 4.35
C THR A 376 15.68 -3.07 4.69
N VAL A 377 14.82 -4.08 4.72
CA VAL A 377 15.18 -5.47 5.04
C VAL A 377 15.02 -6.33 3.79
N ALA A 378 16.05 -7.08 3.42
CA ALA A 378 15.97 -8.00 2.29
C ALA A 378 15.00 -9.15 2.61
N VAL A 379 14.06 -9.38 1.70
CA VAL A 379 13.14 -10.53 1.71
C VAL A 379 13.73 -11.62 0.81
N PRO A 380 13.83 -12.86 1.28
CA PRO A 380 14.31 -13.95 0.44
C PRO A 380 13.33 -14.25 -0.69
N ASP A 381 13.80 -14.94 -1.74
CA ASP A 381 12.90 -15.43 -2.80
C ASP A 381 11.88 -16.43 -2.21
N LEU A 382 10.64 -15.96 -2.01
CA LEU A 382 9.55 -16.72 -1.40
C LEU A 382 8.98 -17.76 -2.37
N ASP A 383 9.12 -17.53 -3.67
CA ASP A 383 8.72 -18.47 -4.72
C ASP A 383 9.67 -19.67 -4.78
N GLU A 384 10.99 -19.42 -4.79
CA GLU A 384 12.00 -20.48 -4.75
C GLU A 384 11.87 -21.33 -3.47
N LYS A 385 11.44 -20.71 -2.36
CA LYS A 385 11.21 -21.38 -1.08
C LYS A 385 9.88 -22.12 -0.96
N GLY A 386 8.97 -21.96 -1.91
CA GLY A 386 7.66 -22.62 -1.87
C GLY A 386 6.72 -22.07 -0.79
N GLU A 387 6.92 -20.84 -0.33
CA GLU A 387 6.08 -20.23 0.72
C GLU A 387 4.61 -20.14 0.29
N TRP A 388 4.36 -19.98 -1.01
CA TRP A 388 3.03 -19.85 -1.60
C TRP A 388 2.32 -21.18 -1.89
N GLU A 389 2.94 -22.33 -1.63
CA GLU A 389 2.31 -23.63 -1.86
C GLU A 389 1.04 -23.80 -1.00
N GLY A 390 -0.12 -23.93 -1.64
CA GLY A 390 -1.41 -24.05 -0.93
C GLY A 390 -1.97 -22.72 -0.41
N VAL A 391 -1.33 -21.58 -0.73
CA VAL A 391 -1.85 -20.25 -0.44
C VAL A 391 -2.57 -19.72 -1.69
N ARG A 392 -3.79 -19.20 -1.52
CA ARG A 392 -4.65 -18.76 -2.63
C ARG A 392 -4.06 -17.60 -3.41
N ARG A 393 -3.48 -16.61 -2.72
CA ARG A 393 -2.92 -15.39 -3.30
C ARG A 393 -1.58 -15.07 -2.64
N LYS A 394 -0.65 -14.56 -3.43
CA LYS A 394 0.59 -13.99 -2.93
C LYS A 394 0.29 -12.57 -2.46
N TYR A 395 0.42 -12.32 -1.16
CA TYR A 395 0.31 -10.95 -0.62
C TYR A 395 1.67 -10.22 -0.64
N TRP A 396 2.75 -10.91 -1.03
CA TRP A 396 4.09 -10.35 -1.09
C TRP A 396 4.86 -10.92 -2.29
N VAL A 397 5.45 -10.05 -3.12
CA VAL A 397 6.32 -10.47 -4.24
C VAL A 397 7.62 -9.67 -4.33
N LEU A 398 7.88 -8.77 -3.38
CA LEU A 398 9.02 -7.85 -3.42
C LEU A 398 10.27 -8.45 -2.78
N ASN A 399 11.43 -7.97 -3.21
CA ASN A 399 12.73 -8.40 -2.67
C ASN A 399 13.13 -7.62 -1.40
N GLU A 400 12.42 -6.56 -1.06
CA GLU A 400 12.74 -5.65 0.05
C GLU A 400 11.49 -5.26 0.81
N TYR A 401 11.57 -5.29 2.14
CA TYR A 401 10.55 -4.82 3.07
C TYR A 401 10.98 -3.49 3.69
N LYS A 402 10.10 -2.49 3.70
CA LYS A 402 10.29 -1.22 4.40
C LYS A 402 9.72 -1.33 5.80
N LEU A 403 10.59 -1.44 6.80
CA LEU A 403 10.23 -1.58 8.20
C LEU A 403 10.07 -0.20 8.85
N PRO A 404 8.85 0.17 9.30
CA PRO A 404 8.61 1.46 9.95
C PRO A 404 8.93 1.40 11.45
N THR A 405 9.57 2.46 11.95
CA THR A 405 9.63 2.79 13.38
C THR A 405 9.19 4.23 13.56
N CYS A 406 8.04 4.43 14.18
CA CYS A 406 7.39 5.72 14.35
C CYS A 406 7.59 6.25 15.78
N THR A 407 7.90 7.53 15.90
CA THR A 407 8.04 8.26 17.17
C THR A 407 7.33 9.59 17.08
N PHE A 408 6.84 10.13 18.20
CA PHE A 408 6.28 11.49 18.20
C PHE A 408 7.30 12.50 17.67
N ILE A 409 6.83 13.47 16.87
CA ILE A 409 7.67 14.58 16.38
C ILE A 409 8.21 15.38 17.58
N GLY A 410 9.51 15.68 17.54
CA GLY A 410 10.26 16.41 18.59
C GLY A 410 10.48 17.89 18.32
#